data_AF-A0A3S1N093-F1
#
_entry.id   AF-A0A3S1N093-F1
#
_cell.length_a   1.000
_cell.length_b   1.000
_cell.length_c   1.000
_cell.angle_alpha   90.00
_cell.angle_beta   90.00
_cell.angle_gamma   90.00
#
_symmetry.space_group_name_H-M   'P 1'
#
loop_
_entity.id
_entity.type
_entity.pdbx_description
1 polymer ?
#
loop_
_entity_poly.entity_id
_entity_poly.type
_entity_poly.pdbx_seq_one_letter_code
_entity_poly.pdbx_strand_id
1 'polypeptide(L)'
;MSQSKSASIMDARILVPAIGGAFRKLDPRTLVKNPVMFVVAVVSLLTTVLFVRDLVTGGGDLGFTLQIIIWLWFTVLFANFAEAVAEGRGKAQADSLRKARTETQAKLLNNGDRTKFKL
;
A
#
# COMPACT_ATOMS: atom_id res chain seq x y z
N MET A 1 29.11 3.37 -19.12
CA MET A 1 28.00 4.31 -18.79
C MET A 1 26.86 3.48 -18.20
N SER A 2 26.73 3.48 -16.88
CA SER A 2 25.66 2.76 -16.18
C SER A 2 24.37 3.55 -16.33
N GLN A 3 23.44 3.04 -17.13
CA GLN A 3 22.09 3.60 -17.27
C GLN A 3 21.41 3.54 -15.89
N SER A 4 21.34 4.69 -15.21
CA SER A 4 20.47 4.86 -14.04
C SER A 4 19.04 4.72 -14.54
N LYS A 5 18.45 3.52 -14.38
CA LYS A 5 17.01 3.35 -14.50
C LYS A 5 16.40 4.23 -13.42
N SER A 6 15.93 5.41 -13.83
CA SER A 6 15.06 6.26 -13.04
C SER A 6 14.03 5.36 -12.38
N ALA A 7 14.07 5.27 -11.04
CA ALA A 7 13.08 4.55 -10.26
C ALA A 7 11.76 5.28 -10.47
N SER A 8 11.09 4.90 -11.56
CA SER A 8 9.87 5.54 -12.03
C SER A 8 8.82 5.38 -10.94
N ILE A 9 8.04 6.44 -10.72
CA ILE A 9 6.87 6.42 -9.84
C ILE A 9 5.88 5.30 -10.29
N MET A 10 6.04 4.81 -11.53
CA MET A 10 5.31 3.72 -12.17
C MET A 10 6.09 2.38 -12.15
N ASP A 11 7.03 2.16 -11.23
CA ASP A 11 7.74 0.88 -11.15
C ASP A 11 6.74 -0.23 -10.79
N ALA A 12 6.47 -1.11 -11.76
CA ALA A 12 5.48 -2.18 -11.65
C ALA A 12 5.73 -3.10 -10.45
N ARG A 13 6.99 -3.16 -9.98
CA ARG A 13 7.39 -3.88 -8.75
C ARG A 13 6.75 -3.31 -7.48
N ILE A 14 6.38 -2.05 -7.46
CA ILE A 14 5.72 -1.38 -6.31
C ILE A 14 4.20 -1.35 -6.53
N LEU A 15 3.76 -1.08 -7.75
CA LEU A 15 2.34 -0.94 -8.08
C LEU A 15 1.55 -2.25 -7.88
N VAL A 16 2.08 -3.38 -8.35
CA VAL A 16 1.37 -4.68 -8.31
C VAL A 16 1.15 -5.16 -6.87
N PRO A 17 2.15 -5.13 -5.97
CA PRO A 17 1.92 -5.42 -4.56
C PRO A 17 1.01 -4.40 -3.87
N ALA A 18 1.06 -3.12 -4.26
CA ALA A 18 0.23 -2.07 -3.66
C ALA A 18 -1.26 -2.24 -4.00
N ILE A 19 -1.59 -2.68 -5.21
CA ILE A 19 -2.97 -3.03 -5.59
C ILE A 19 -3.47 -4.17 -4.70
N GLY A 20 -2.72 -5.28 -4.57
CA GLY A 20 -3.09 -6.38 -3.67
C GLY A 20 -3.12 -5.98 -2.19
N GLY A 21 -2.26 -5.03 -1.80
CA GLY A 21 -2.24 -4.43 -0.47
C GLY A 21 -3.48 -3.59 -0.18
N ALA A 22 -3.99 -2.84 -1.16
CA ALA A 22 -5.17 -1.99 -1.01
C ALA A 22 -6.43 -2.83 -0.70
N PHE A 23 -6.57 -3.99 -1.35
CA PHE A 23 -7.64 -4.95 -1.06
C PHE A 23 -7.45 -5.68 0.28
N ARG A 24 -6.20 -5.95 0.70
CA ARG A 24 -5.95 -6.53 2.04
C ARG A 24 -6.20 -5.51 3.17
N LYS A 25 -5.95 -4.23 2.94
CA LYS A 25 -6.19 -3.15 3.92
C LYS A 25 -7.67 -2.78 4.09
N LEU A 26 -8.56 -3.34 3.26
CA LEU A 26 -10.01 -3.27 3.45
C LEU A 26 -10.52 -4.12 4.63
N ASP A 27 -9.65 -4.88 5.30
CA ASP A 27 -10.03 -5.63 6.50
C ASP A 27 -10.51 -4.66 7.61
N PRO A 28 -11.73 -4.82 8.16
CA PRO A 28 -12.30 -3.88 9.14
C PRO A 28 -11.40 -3.68 10.36
N ARG A 29 -10.58 -4.68 10.72
CA ARG A 29 -9.62 -4.58 11.83
C ARG A 29 -8.49 -3.58 11.59
N THR A 30 -8.07 -3.39 10.33
CA THR A 30 -7.06 -2.37 9.97
C THR A 30 -7.69 -1.00 9.80
N LEU A 31 -8.92 -0.95 9.26
CA LEU A 31 -9.66 0.29 9.05
C LEU A 31 -10.02 1.02 10.35
N VAL A 32 -10.32 0.31 11.45
CA VAL A 32 -10.67 0.97 12.74
C VAL A 32 -9.56 1.90 13.28
N LYS A 33 -8.30 1.68 12.88
CA LYS A 33 -7.18 2.59 13.23
C LYS A 33 -7.18 3.88 12.40
N ASN A 34 -7.88 3.89 11.27
CA ASN A 34 -8.08 5.04 10.39
C ASN A 34 -9.58 5.40 10.37
N PRO A 35 -10.06 6.20 11.33
CA PRO A 35 -11.50 6.41 11.55
C PRO A 35 -12.21 7.02 10.33
N VAL A 36 -11.53 7.90 9.58
CA VAL A 36 -12.10 8.51 8.37
C VAL A 36 -12.33 7.44 7.30
N MET A 37 -11.31 6.61 7.03
CA MET A 37 -11.42 5.55 6.03
C MET A 37 -12.44 4.47 6.40
N PHE A 38 -12.54 4.14 7.69
CA PHE A 38 -13.54 3.20 8.19
C PHE A 38 -14.98 3.70 7.95
N VAL A 39 -15.27 4.95 8.30
CA VAL A 39 -16.61 5.53 8.12
C VAL A 39 -17.00 5.54 6.64
N VAL A 40 -16.10 5.95 5.75
CA VAL A 40 -16.37 5.93 4.30
C VAL A 40 -16.64 4.51 3.82
N ALA A 41 -15.84 3.52 4.22
CA ALA A 41 -16.06 2.13 3.84
C ALA A 41 -17.42 1.58 4.33
N VAL A 42 -17.84 1.92 5.55
CA VAL A 42 -19.16 1.52 6.09
C VAL A 42 -20.29 2.20 5.31
N VAL A 43 -20.17 3.49 5.00
CA VAL A 43 -21.16 4.20 4.18
C VAL A 43 -21.26 3.61 2.79
N SER A 44 -20.13 3.33 2.11
CA SER A 44 -20.08 2.67 0.80
C SER A 44 -20.76 1.30 0.82
N LEU A 45 -20.55 0.53 1.89
CA LEU A 45 -21.18 -0.77 2.07
C LEU A 45 -22.70 -0.63 2.25
N LEU A 46 -23.14 0.27 3.14
CA LEU A 46 -24.55 0.51 3.40
C LEU A 46 -25.30 1.00 2.15
N THR A 47 -24.73 1.94 1.39
CA THR A 47 -25.33 2.42 0.15
C THR A 47 -25.40 1.32 -0.91
N THR A 48 -24.39 0.44 -0.97
CA THR A 48 -24.43 -0.76 -1.83
C THR A 48 -25.58 -1.69 -1.46
N VAL A 49 -25.81 -1.95 -0.16
CA VAL A 49 -26.92 -2.80 0.31
C VAL A 49 -28.27 -2.18 -0.02
N LEU A 50 -28.43 -0.88 0.19
CA LEU A 50 -29.66 -0.17 -0.15
C LEU A 50 -29.91 -0.18 -1.66
N PHE A 51 -28.88 -0.01 -2.47
CA PHE A 51 -28.99 -0.12 -3.92
C PHE A 51 -29.43 -1.51 -4.39
N VAL A 52 -28.88 -2.58 -3.79
CA VAL A 52 -29.33 -3.95 -4.09
C VAL A 52 -30.81 -4.15 -3.72
N ARG A 53 -31.25 -3.60 -2.59
CA ARG A 53 -32.67 -3.60 -2.21
C ARG A 53 -33.50 -2.86 -3.26
N ASP A 54 -33.11 -1.65 -3.64
CA ASP A 54 -33.84 -0.83 -4.60
C ASP A 54 -33.90 -1.48 -5.98
N LEU A 55 -32.87 -2.21 -6.38
CA LEU A 55 -32.83 -2.98 -7.62
C LEU A 55 -33.86 -4.12 -7.64
N VAL A 56 -34.15 -4.73 -6.48
CA VAL A 56 -35.17 -5.78 -6.33
C VAL A 56 -36.57 -5.21 -6.16
N THR A 57 -36.72 -4.07 -5.48
CA THR A 57 -38.03 -3.45 -5.21
C THR A 57 -38.50 -2.49 -6.30
N GLY A 58 -37.70 -2.25 -7.35
CA GLY A 58 -38.05 -1.35 -8.46
C GLY A 58 -37.89 0.14 -8.11
N GLY A 59 -36.90 0.48 -7.28
CA GLY A 59 -36.57 1.85 -6.91
C GLY A 59 -36.13 2.72 -8.10
N GLY A 60 -36.37 4.02 -7.99
CA GLY A 60 -36.00 4.99 -9.02
C GLY A 60 -34.51 5.33 -9.03
N ASP A 61 -34.04 5.84 -10.17
CA ASP A 61 -32.71 6.44 -10.37
C ASP A 61 -31.50 5.54 -10.01
N LEU A 62 -31.60 4.26 -10.39
CA LEU A 62 -30.55 3.25 -10.19
C LEU A 62 -29.21 3.65 -10.84
N GLY A 63 -29.24 4.34 -11.99
CA GLY A 63 -28.04 4.76 -12.70
C GLY A 63 -27.21 5.78 -11.90
N PHE A 64 -27.86 6.81 -11.37
CA PHE A 64 -27.22 7.82 -10.53
C PHE A 64 -26.68 7.21 -9.23
N THR A 65 -27.48 6.36 -8.57
CA THR A 65 -27.08 5.69 -7.33
C THR A 65 -25.87 4.78 -7.55
N LEU A 66 -25.84 4.01 -8.63
CA LEU A 66 -24.71 3.16 -8.99
C LEU A 66 -23.45 3.99 -9.26
N GLN A 67 -23.57 5.13 -9.95
CA GLN A 67 -22.45 6.04 -10.19
C GLN A 67 -21.83 6.54 -8.87
N ILE A 68 -22.66 6.93 -7.89
CA ILE A 68 -22.19 7.35 -6.57
C ILE A 68 -21.47 6.20 -5.85
N ILE A 69 -22.05 4.99 -5.87
CA ILE A 69 -21.45 3.80 -5.23
C ILE A 69 -20.07 3.49 -5.83
N ILE A 70 -19.93 3.57 -7.15
CA ILE A 70 -18.64 3.36 -7.82
C ILE A 70 -17.61 4.39 -7.33
N TRP A 71 -17.98 5.67 -7.24
CA TRP A 71 -17.09 6.72 -6.72
C TRP A 71 -16.72 6.50 -5.25
N LEU A 72 -17.68 6.09 -4.42
CA LEU A 72 -17.46 5.77 -3.01
C LEU A 72 -16.49 4.59 -2.82
N TRP A 73 -16.57 3.56 -3.65
CA TRP A 73 -15.60 2.46 -3.61
C TRP A 73 -14.23 2.88 -4.18
N PHE A 74 -14.22 3.69 -5.23
CA PHE A 74 -12.99 4.20 -5.83
C PHE A 74 -12.17 5.02 -4.83
N THR A 75 -12.80 5.91 -4.05
CA THR A 75 -12.09 6.72 -3.04
C THR A 75 -11.48 5.86 -1.94
N VAL A 76 -12.20 4.83 -1.49
CA VAL A 76 -11.70 3.89 -0.48
C VAL A 76 -10.49 3.12 -1.00
N LEU A 77 -10.59 2.56 -2.20
CA LEU A 77 -9.49 1.82 -2.83
C LEU A 77 -8.27 2.72 -3.09
N PHE A 78 -8.51 3.94 -3.56
CA PHE A 78 -7.45 4.89 -3.86
C PHE A 78 -6.67 5.30 -2.60
N ALA A 79 -7.36 5.59 -1.50
CA ALA A 79 -6.70 5.93 -0.25
C ALA A 79 -5.90 4.74 0.33
N ASN A 80 -6.44 3.53 0.31
CA ASN A 80 -5.71 2.32 0.72
C ASN A 80 -4.48 2.06 -0.19
N PHE A 81 -4.60 2.34 -1.48
CA PHE A 81 -3.48 2.26 -2.43
C PHE A 81 -2.40 3.30 -2.12
N ALA A 82 -2.77 4.56 -1.87
CA ALA A 82 -1.84 5.62 -1.51
C ALA A 82 -1.06 5.27 -0.23
N GLU A 83 -1.75 4.72 0.76
CA GLU A 83 -1.15 4.22 2.00
C GLU A 83 -0.17 3.07 1.75
N ALA A 84 -0.54 2.10 0.91
CA ALA A 84 0.33 0.98 0.54
C ALA A 84 1.57 1.44 -0.24
N VAL A 85 1.45 2.44 -1.12
CA VAL A 85 2.58 3.03 -1.85
C VAL A 85 3.52 3.77 -0.90
N ALA A 86 2.97 4.51 0.07
CA ALA A 86 3.76 5.23 1.08
C ALA A 86 4.59 4.24 1.94
N GLU A 87 3.98 3.17 2.42
CA GLU A 87 4.68 2.14 3.19
C GLU A 87 5.66 1.32 2.35
N GLY A 88 5.35 1.06 1.08
CA GLY A 88 6.18 0.27 0.18
C GLY A 88 7.57 0.86 -0.03
N ARG A 89 7.69 2.19 -0.13
CA ARG A 89 8.98 2.87 -0.23
C ARG A 89 9.79 2.79 1.05
N GLY A 90 9.16 2.95 2.20
CA GLY A 90 9.80 2.81 3.51
C GLY A 90 10.35 1.40 3.75
N LYS A 91 9.58 0.36 3.38
CA LYS A 91 10.04 -1.04 3.45
C LYS A 91 11.21 -1.32 2.51
N ALA A 92 11.11 -0.89 1.24
CA ALA A 92 12.18 -1.10 0.27
C ALA A 92 13.51 -0.44 0.70
N GLN A 93 13.46 0.74 1.33
CA GLN A 93 14.65 1.42 1.85
C GLN A 93 15.18 0.77 3.13
N ALA A 94 14.32 0.29 4.02
CA ALA A 94 14.75 -0.46 5.21
C ALA A 94 15.42 -1.79 4.84
N ASP A 95 14.89 -2.49 3.84
CA ASP A 95 15.45 -3.75 3.37
C ASP A 95 16.81 -3.56 2.68
N SER A 96 17.01 -2.47 1.93
CA SER A 96 18.32 -2.16 1.35
C SER A 96 19.38 -1.85 2.41
N LEU A 97 19.02 -1.12 3.47
CA LEU A 97 19.91 -0.84 4.60
C LEU A 97 20.22 -2.10 5.42
N ARG A 98 19.23 -2.96 5.68
CA ARG A 98 19.45 -4.26 6.35
C ARG A 98 20.38 -5.15 5.54
N LYS A 99 20.18 -5.21 4.23
CA LYS A 99 21.05 -5.96 3.32
C LYS A 99 22.47 -5.41 3.33
N ALA A 100 22.63 -4.08 3.25
CA ALA A 100 23.93 -3.43 3.36
C ALA A 100 24.62 -3.77 4.69
N ARG A 101 23.91 -3.73 5.83
CA ARG A 101 24.49 -4.09 7.14
C ARG A 101 25.01 -5.54 7.19
N THR A 102 24.36 -6.46 6.48
CA THR A 102 24.71 -7.89 6.52
C THR A 102 25.82 -8.24 5.53
N GLU A 103 25.88 -7.53 4.40
CA GLU A 103 26.89 -7.74 3.34
C GLU A 103 28.15 -6.89 3.52
N THR A 104 28.15 -5.90 4.43
CA THR A 104 29.32 -5.06 4.68
C THR A 104 30.39 -5.87 5.41
N GLN A 105 31.48 -6.16 4.70
CA GLN A 105 32.70 -6.71 5.31
C GLN A 105 33.44 -5.63 6.09
N ALA A 106 33.93 -6.00 7.28
CA ALA A 106 34.70 -5.12 8.13
C ALA A 106 36.10 -5.70 8.36
N LYS A 107 37.11 -4.83 8.36
CA LYS A 107 38.49 -5.20 8.64
C LYS A 107 38.66 -5.41 10.14
N LEU A 108 38.85 -6.66 10.58
CA LEU A 108 39.12 -6.99 11.98
C LEU A 108 40.61 -6.81 12.29
N LEU A 109 40.95 -5.80 13.10
CA LEU A 109 42.33 -5.56 13.56
C LEU A 109 42.66 -6.45 14.76
N ASN A 110 43.81 -7.14 14.70
CA ASN A 110 44.30 -7.93 15.83
C ASN A 110 45.31 -7.11 16.65
N ASN A 111 45.08 -6.98 17.96
CA ASN A 111 46.03 -6.39 18.91
C ASN A 111 46.47 -4.94 18.64
N GLY A 112 45.62 -4.11 18.00
CA GLY A 112 45.92 -2.70 17.74
C GLY A 112 46.96 -2.47 16.63
N ASP A 113 47.47 -3.54 16.02
CA ASP A 113 48.44 -3.46 14.94
C ASP A 113 47.70 -3.30 13.59
N ARG A 114 47.91 -2.17 12.93
CA ARG A 114 47.24 -1.83 11.66
C ARG A 114 47.66 -2.73 10.50
N THR A 115 48.76 -3.47 10.67
CA THR A 115 49.36 -4.33 9.64
C THR A 115 48.81 -5.76 9.64
N LYS A 116 48.25 -6.26 10.75
CA LYS A 116 47.67 -7.61 10.84
C LYS A 116 46.14 -7.56 10.99
N PHE A 117 45.44 -8.07 9.99
CA PHE A 117 43.97 -8.11 10.00
C PHE A 117 43.42 -9.36 9.33
N LYS A 118 42.19 -9.73 9.72
CA LYS A 118 41.34 -10.71 9.00
C LYS A 118 40.18 -9.97 8.33
N LEU A 119 39.79 -10.46 7.15
CA LEU A 119 38.59 -10.06 6.42
C LEU A 119 37.42 -10.95 6.80
#